data_AF-A0A3D1B6U9-F1
#
_entry.id   AF-A0A3D1B6U9-F1
#
_cell.length_a   1.000
_cell.length_b   1.000
_cell.length_c   1.000
_cell.angle_alpha   90.00
_cell.angle_beta   90.00
_cell.angle_gamma   90.00
#
_symmetry.space_group_name_H-M   'P 1'
#
loop_
_entity.id
_entity.type
_entity.pdbx_description
1 polymer ?
#
loop_
_entity_poly.entity_id
_entity_poly.type
_entity_poly.pdbx_seq_one_letter_code
_entity_poly.pdbx_strand_id
1 'polypeptide(L)'
;MDALILLGSFAVLFLLRMPVAYALGMSALIGAWWIDIPFDAVMIQVAGGVNKFSLLAIPFFVLAGAIMAEGGMSRRLVAFAAVLVGFVRGGLSLVNIMASTFFGAISGSSLADTASVGSVLIPEMEKKGYPR
;
A
#
# COMPACT_ATOMS: atom_id res chain seq x y z
N MET A 1 -21.15 13.30 -22.52
CA MET A 1 -21.99 12.34 -21.76
C MET A 1 -21.14 11.21 -21.18
N ASP A 2 -20.03 10.90 -21.82
CA ASP A 2 -19.11 9.81 -21.46
C ASP A 2 -18.54 9.95 -20.04
N ALA A 3 -18.14 11.17 -19.65
CA ALA A 3 -17.67 11.45 -18.29
C ALA A 3 -18.73 11.20 -17.21
N LEU A 4 -20.01 11.44 -17.50
CA LEU A 4 -21.13 11.18 -16.57
C LEU A 4 -21.35 9.68 -16.39
N ILE A 5 -21.13 8.88 -17.43
CA ILE A 5 -21.32 7.43 -17.38
C ILE A 5 -20.15 6.77 -16.66
N LEU A 6 -18.92 7.23 -16.90
CA LEU A 6 -17.74 6.83 -16.15
C LEU A 6 -17.90 7.18 -14.66
N LEU A 7 -18.08 8.47 -14.33
CA LEU A 7 -18.21 8.89 -12.92
C LEU A 7 -19.46 8.35 -12.25
N GLY A 8 -20.58 8.26 -12.96
CA GLY A 8 -21.85 7.73 -12.45
C GLY A 8 -21.77 6.24 -12.13
N SER A 9 -21.22 5.43 -13.04
CA SER A 9 -21.00 3.99 -12.77
C SER A 9 -20.04 3.77 -11.62
N PHE A 10 -18.93 4.52 -11.56
CA PHE A 10 -18.00 4.47 -10.44
C PHE A 10 -18.68 4.80 -9.11
N ALA A 11 -19.47 5.88 -9.05
CA ALA A 11 -20.18 6.29 -7.84
C ALA A 11 -21.21 5.24 -7.39
N VAL A 12 -21.98 4.65 -8.32
CA VAL A 12 -22.94 3.59 -8.01
C VAL A 12 -22.24 2.34 -7.47
N LEU A 13 -21.15 1.90 -8.11
CA LEU A 13 -20.36 0.75 -7.67
C LEU A 13 -19.70 0.98 -6.30
N PHE A 14 -19.25 2.21 -6.03
CA PHE A 14 -18.70 2.60 -4.74
C PHE A 14 -19.78 2.59 -3.64
N LEU A 15 -20.99 3.09 -3.93
CA LEU A 15 -22.13 3.04 -3.01
C LEU A 15 -22.56 1.59 -2.68
N LEU A 16 -22.36 0.66 -3.61
CA LEU A 16 -22.54 -0.78 -3.39
C LEU A 16 -21.42 -1.41 -2.53
N ARG A 17 -20.55 -0.61 -1.91
CA ARG A 17 -19.42 -1.03 -1.05
C ARG A 17 -18.40 -1.91 -1.77
N MET A 18 -18.30 -1.77 -3.09
CA MET A 18 -17.33 -2.54 -3.85
C MET A 18 -15.91 -1.99 -3.62
N PRO A 19 -14.88 -2.86 -3.49
CA PRO A 19 -13.51 -2.37 -3.35
C PRO A 19 -13.12 -1.46 -4.52
N VAL A 20 -12.46 -0.34 -4.19
CA VAL A 20 -12.19 0.76 -5.13
C VAL A 20 -11.51 0.30 -6.42
N ALA A 21 -10.58 -0.66 -6.33
CA ALA A 21 -9.89 -1.22 -7.49
C ALA A 21 -10.86 -1.84 -8.50
N TYR A 22 -11.83 -2.63 -8.03
CA TYR A 22 -12.84 -3.24 -8.89
C TYR A 22 -13.82 -2.18 -9.43
N ALA A 23 -14.16 -1.18 -8.61
CA ALA A 23 -15.08 -0.12 -9.03
C ALA A 23 -14.50 0.71 -10.18
N LEU A 24 -13.22 1.07 -10.08
CA LEU A 24 -12.47 1.74 -11.14
C LEU A 24 -12.39 0.89 -12.41
N GLY A 25 -12.04 -0.40 -12.27
CA GLY A 25 -11.92 -1.31 -13.41
C GLY A 25 -13.24 -1.51 -14.15
N MET A 26 -14.33 -1.81 -13.42
CA MET A 26 -15.66 -1.98 -14.02
C MET A 26 -16.21 -0.69 -14.63
N SER A 27 -16.01 0.45 -13.97
CA SER A 27 -16.40 1.74 -14.52
C SER A 27 -15.67 2.05 -15.82
N ALA A 28 -14.37 1.74 -15.90
CA ALA A 28 -13.60 1.87 -17.14
C ALA A 28 -14.11 0.94 -18.24
N LEU A 29 -14.51 -0.30 -17.92
CA LEU A 29 -15.12 -1.23 -18.88
C LEU A 29 -16.49 -0.75 -19.38
N ILE A 30 -17.34 -0.24 -18.48
CA ILE A 30 -18.65 0.34 -18.84
C ILE A 30 -18.46 1.56 -19.76
N GLY A 31 -17.49 2.42 -19.45
CA GLY A 31 -17.14 3.57 -20.30
C GLY A 31 -16.58 3.15 -21.65
N ALA A 32 -15.73 2.13 -21.71
CA ALA A 32 -15.19 1.59 -22.96
C ALA A 32 -16.29 1.00 -23.84
N TRP A 33 -17.27 0.31 -23.24
CA TRP A 33 -18.45 -0.18 -23.94
C TRP A 33 -19.31 0.97 -24.46
N TRP A 34 -19.52 2.02 -23.66
CA TRP A 34 -20.33 3.17 -24.07
C TRP A 34 -19.78 3.92 -25.30
N ILE A 35 -18.46 3.94 -25.49
CA ILE A 35 -17.78 4.61 -26.62
C ILE A 35 -17.51 3.62 -27.77
N ASP A 36 -18.04 2.39 -27.69
CA ASP A 36 -17.84 1.31 -28.67
C ASP A 36 -16.35 1.02 -28.96
N ILE A 37 -15.51 1.07 -27.92
CA ILE A 37 -14.10 0.69 -28.06
C ILE A 37 -14.02 -0.81 -28.34
N PRO A 38 -13.32 -1.25 -29.41
CA PRO A 38 -13.12 -2.65 -29.70
C PRO A 38 -12.53 -3.41 -28.50
N PHE A 39 -13.07 -4.58 -28.22
CA PHE A 39 -12.65 -5.38 -27.07
C PHE A 39 -11.15 -5.73 -27.12
N ASP A 40 -10.61 -5.93 -28.32
CA ASP A 40 -9.18 -6.18 -28.54
C ASP A 40 -8.32 -5.02 -28.05
N ALA A 41 -8.76 -3.77 -28.29
CA ALA A 41 -8.05 -2.58 -27.83
C ALA A 41 -8.08 -2.45 -26.29
N VAL A 42 -9.20 -2.82 -25.66
CA VAL A 42 -9.31 -2.88 -24.19
C VAL A 42 -8.34 -3.91 -23.63
N MET A 43 -8.25 -5.10 -24.24
CA MET A 43 -7.35 -6.16 -23.79
C MET A 43 -5.88 -5.78 -23.94
N ILE A 44 -5.50 -5.13 -25.04
CA ILE A 44 -4.15 -4.59 -25.23
C ILE A 44 -3.82 -3.58 -24.13
N GLN A 45 -4.76 -2.68 -23.81
CA GLN A 45 -4.56 -1.66 -22.79
C GLN A 45 -4.40 -2.26 -21.39
N VAL A 46 -5.18 -3.30 -21.06
CA VAL A 46 -5.06 -4.05 -19.80
C VAL A 46 -3.69 -4.75 -19.74
N ALA A 47 -3.28 -5.45 -20.80
CA ALA A 47 -1.99 -6.13 -20.85
C ALA A 47 -0.81 -5.13 -20.72
N GLY A 48 -0.90 -3.97 -21.36
CA GLY A 48 0.08 -2.89 -21.22
C GLY A 48 0.13 -2.31 -19.81
N GLY A 49 -0.99 -2.31 -19.08
CA GLY A 49 -1.06 -1.90 -17.68
C GLY A 49 -0.30 -2.83 -16.73
N VAL A 50 -0.40 -4.14 -16.94
CA VAL A 50 0.27 -5.17 -16.13
C VAL A 50 1.77 -5.26 -16.43
N ASN A 51 2.17 -4.99 -17.68
CA ASN A 51 3.57 -5.03 -18.10
C ASN A 51 4.35 -3.71 -17.87
N LYS A 52 3.90 -2.86 -16.93
CA LYS A 52 4.60 -1.62 -16.61
C LYS A 52 5.87 -1.90 -15.80
N PHE A 53 7.01 -1.41 -16.29
CA PHE A 53 8.29 -1.46 -15.58
C PHE A 53 8.21 -0.92 -14.14
N SER A 54 7.39 0.13 -13.92
CA SER A 54 7.16 0.70 -12.59
C SER A 54 6.58 -0.30 -11.58
N LEU A 55 5.88 -1.36 -12.03
CA LEU A 55 5.37 -2.39 -11.13
C LEU A 55 6.49 -3.30 -10.57
N LEU A 56 7.65 -3.37 -11.22
CA LEU A 56 8.84 -4.03 -10.65
C LEU A 56 9.35 -3.33 -9.39
N ALA A 57 9.00 -2.05 -9.18
CA ALA A 57 9.33 -1.36 -7.95
C ALA A 57 8.69 -2.05 -6.72
N ILE A 58 7.50 -2.64 -6.86
CA ILE A 58 6.81 -3.34 -5.76
C ILE A 58 7.68 -4.47 -5.19
N PRO A 59 8.08 -5.51 -5.96
CA PRO A 59 8.91 -6.59 -5.43
C PRO A 59 10.30 -6.10 -4.99
N PHE A 60 10.90 -5.11 -5.67
CA PHE A 60 12.20 -4.58 -5.24
C PHE A 60 12.12 -3.81 -3.92
N PHE A 61 11.06 -3.05 -3.68
CA PHE A 61 10.84 -2.39 -2.39
C PHE A 61 10.55 -3.37 -1.27
N VAL A 62 9.78 -4.44 -1.55
CA VAL A 62 9.56 -5.52 -0.58
C VAL A 62 10.87 -6.25 -0.27
N LEU A 63 11.68 -6.55 -1.28
CA LEU A 63 12.99 -7.17 -1.11
C LEU A 63 13.95 -6.28 -0.31
N ALA A 64 14.03 -4.99 -0.64
CA ALA A 64 14.82 -4.02 0.10
C ALA A 64 14.36 -3.95 1.57
N GLY A 65 13.05 -3.91 1.80
CA GLY A 65 12.48 -3.95 3.14
C GLY A 65 12.86 -5.22 3.93
N ALA A 66 12.80 -6.38 3.27
CA ALA A 66 13.22 -7.65 3.87
C ALA A 66 14.73 -7.66 4.21
N ILE A 67 15.58 -7.16 3.32
CA ILE A 67 17.03 -7.03 3.58
C ILE A 67 17.29 -6.10 4.78
N MET A 68 16.55 -4.99 4.90
CA MET A 68 16.70 -4.07 6.03
C MET A 68 16.24 -4.68 7.36
N ALA A 69 15.19 -5.51 7.33
CA ALA A 69 14.74 -6.27 8.50
C ALA A 69 15.77 -7.31 8.92
N GLU A 70 16.22 -8.15 7.98
CA GLU A 70 17.17 -9.24 8.23
C GLU A 70 18.57 -8.71 8.61
N GLY A 71 19.01 -7.62 7.97
CA GLY A 71 20.26 -6.92 8.29
C GLY A 71 20.22 -6.14 9.60
N GLY A 72 19.09 -6.13 10.32
CA GLY A 72 18.94 -5.50 11.63
C GLY A 72 18.79 -3.98 11.60
N MET A 73 18.70 -3.35 10.43
CA MET A 73 18.48 -1.90 10.31
C MET A 73 17.12 -1.51 10.91
N SER A 74 16.05 -2.26 10.59
CA SER A 74 14.71 -2.00 11.13
C SER A 74 14.69 -2.04 12.66
N ARG A 75 15.37 -3.02 13.27
CA ARG A 75 15.48 -3.14 14.74
C ARG A 75 16.21 -1.94 15.36
N ARG A 76 17.30 -1.48 14.73
CA ARG A 76 18.05 -0.31 15.20
C ARG A 76 17.23 0.97 15.12
N LEU A 77 16.46 1.16 14.04
CA LEU A 77 15.56 2.31 13.89
C LEU A 77 14.42 2.29 14.92
N VAL A 78 13.80 1.13 15.15
CA VAL A 78 12.77 0.98 16.18
C VAL A 78 13.34 1.25 17.58
N ALA A 79 14.54 0.76 17.88
CA ALA A 79 15.20 1.04 19.16
C ALA A 79 15.50 2.53 19.33
N PHE A 80 15.96 3.20 18.28
CA PHE A 80 16.16 4.65 18.28
C PHE A 80 14.86 5.40 18.55
N ALA A 81 13.77 5.05 17.87
CA ALA A 81 12.45 5.61 18.13
C ALA A 81 11.97 5.36 19.56
N ALA A 82 12.24 4.17 20.11
CA ALA A 82 11.93 3.82 21.50
C ALA A 82 12.65 4.69 22.53
N VAL A 83 13.90 5.08 22.28
CA VAL A 83 14.62 6.02 23.16
C VAL A 83 13.97 7.40 23.15
N LEU A 84 13.44 7.84 22.00
CA LEU A 84 12.87 9.17 21.83
C LEU A 84 11.45 9.33 22.39
N VAL A 85 10.58 8.33 22.25
CA VAL A 85 9.16 8.44 22.68
C VAL A 85 8.63 7.25 23.48
N GLY A 86 9.44 6.22 23.71
CA GLY A 86 9.00 4.98 24.35
C GLY A 86 8.65 5.11 25.83
N PHE A 87 9.10 6.18 26.50
CA PHE A 87 8.79 6.47 27.90
C PHE A 87 7.36 6.98 28.14
N VAL A 88 6.65 7.37 27.07
CA VAL A 88 5.28 7.88 27.17
C VAL A 88 4.30 6.72 27.35
N ARG A 89 3.19 6.93 28.05
CA ARG A 89 2.12 5.93 28.22
C ARG A 89 1.51 5.61 26.85
N GLY A 90 1.49 4.33 26.47
CA GLY A 90 1.21 3.90 25.09
C GLY A 90 2.42 4.01 24.15
N GLY A 91 3.63 4.13 24.70
CA GLY A 91 4.86 4.43 23.96
C GLY A 91 5.14 3.52 22.79
N LEU A 92 4.74 2.23 22.83
CA LEU A 92 4.93 1.33 21.70
C LEU A 92 4.19 1.78 20.43
N SER A 93 3.00 2.35 20.57
CA SER A 93 2.23 2.91 19.45
C SER A 93 2.92 4.15 18.87
N LEU A 94 3.46 5.00 19.74
CA LEU A 94 4.23 6.19 19.32
C LEU A 94 5.55 5.80 18.64
N VAL A 95 6.20 4.75 19.15
CA VAL A 95 7.39 4.16 18.52
C VAL A 95 7.06 3.62 17.14
N ASN A 96 5.91 2.97 16.97
CA ASN A 96 5.46 2.52 15.65
C ASN A 96 5.29 3.68 14.67
N ILE A 97 4.55 4.71 15.06
CA ILE A 97 4.34 5.90 14.22
C ILE A 97 5.68 6.53 13.84
N MET A 98 6.58 6.73 14.80
CA MET A 98 7.85 7.39 14.54
C MET A 98 8.82 6.52 13.73
N ALA A 99 8.91 5.22 14.02
CA ALA A 99 9.75 4.29 13.27
C ALA A 99 9.29 4.19 11.80
N SER A 100 7.99 4.05 11.56
CA SER A 100 7.40 4.09 10.22
C SER A 100 7.60 5.45 9.54
N THR A 101 7.57 6.55 10.27
CA THR A 101 7.85 7.88 9.72
C THR A 101 9.31 7.98 9.23
N PHE A 102 10.27 7.54 10.04
CA PHE A 102 11.68 7.53 9.64
C PHE A 102 11.94 6.58 8.48
N PHE A 103 11.38 5.38 8.52
CA PHE A 103 11.55 4.40 7.47
C PHE A 103 10.87 4.85 6.18
N GLY A 104 9.69 5.46 6.26
CA GLY A 104 9.01 6.08 5.13
C GLY A 104 9.81 7.23 4.51
N ALA A 105 10.46 8.06 5.34
CA ALA A 105 11.34 9.13 4.85
C ALA A 105 12.60 8.61 4.13
N ILE A 106 13.13 7.46 4.54
CA ILE A 106 14.32 6.84 3.93
C ILE A 106 13.94 6.02 2.69
N SER A 107 12.89 5.21 2.78
CA SER A 107 12.51 4.25 1.74
C SER A 107 11.61 4.84 0.66
N GLY A 108 10.88 5.92 0.96
CA GLY A 108 9.89 6.53 0.06
C GLY A 108 8.72 5.60 -0.32
N SER A 109 8.57 4.45 0.35
CA SER A 109 7.64 3.39 -0.05
C SER A 109 6.94 2.78 1.16
N SER A 110 5.61 2.87 1.18
CA SER A 110 4.77 2.24 2.20
C SER A 110 4.85 0.70 2.18
N LEU A 111 5.08 0.12 1.00
CA LEU A 111 5.27 -1.33 0.82
C LEU A 111 6.59 -1.79 1.46
N ALA A 112 7.67 -1.01 1.31
CA ALA A 112 8.95 -1.31 1.95
C ALA A 112 8.84 -1.22 3.47
N ASP A 113 8.19 -0.17 3.98
CA ASP A 113 7.96 0.03 5.43
C ASP A 113 7.19 -1.14 6.05
N THR A 114 6.11 -1.58 5.39
CA THR A 114 5.31 -2.72 5.88
C THR A 114 6.14 -4.01 5.92
N ALA A 115 6.97 -4.26 4.89
CA ALA A 115 7.83 -5.44 4.82
C ALA A 115 8.95 -5.42 5.88
N SER A 116 9.46 -4.23 6.25
CA SER A 116 10.65 -4.08 7.08
C SER A 116 10.37 -3.77 8.54
N VAL A 117 9.52 -2.78 8.82
CA VAL A 117 9.20 -2.27 10.15
C VAL A 117 8.06 -3.09 10.73
N GLY A 118 7.06 -3.43 9.91
CA GLY A 118 5.96 -4.30 10.31
C GLY A 118 6.43 -5.67 10.81
N SER A 119 7.43 -6.27 10.15
CA SER A 119 8.01 -7.56 10.56
C SER A 119 8.70 -7.53 11.92
N VAL A 120 9.14 -6.35 12.37
CA VAL A 120 9.76 -6.16 13.70
C VAL A 120 8.72 -5.75 14.74
N LEU A 121 7.82 -4.82 14.40
CA LEU A 121 6.89 -4.22 15.36
C LEU A 121 5.65 -5.06 15.63
N ILE A 122 5.05 -5.69 14.62
CA ILE A 122 3.81 -6.47 14.81
C ILE A 122 4.01 -7.57 15.87
N PRO A 123 5.08 -8.39 15.82
CA PRO A 123 5.32 -9.39 16.86
C PRO A 123 5.56 -8.79 18.25
N GLU A 124 6.23 -7.62 18.33
CA GLU A 124 6.48 -6.94 19.61
C GLU A 124 5.20 -6.30 20.19
N MET A 125 4.30 -5.82 19.34
CA MET A 125 2.98 -5.33 19.73
C MET A 125 2.11 -6.46 20.27
N GLU A 126 2.09 -7.62 19.60
CA GLU A 126 1.37 -8.81 20.05
C GLU A 126 1.89 -9.29 21.42
N LYS A 127 3.21 -9.37 21.62
CA LYS A 127 3.81 -9.74 22.91
C LYS A 127 3.41 -8.81 24.06
N LYS A 128 3.12 -7.54 23.75
CA LYS A 128 2.70 -6.53 24.72
C LYS A 128 1.17 -6.45 24.89
N GLY A 129 0.43 -7.40 24.29
CA GLY A 129 -1.02 -7.52 24.46
C GLY A 129 -1.85 -6.57 23.60
N TYR A 130 -1.28 -6.03 22.51
CA TYR A 130 -2.06 -5.24 21.56
C TYR A 130 -2.99 -6.15 20.74
N PRO A 131 -4.25 -5.74 20.49
CA PRO A 131 -5.17 -6.46 19.63
C PRO A 131 -4.69 -6.44 18.17
N ARG A 132 -5.00 -7.50 17.42
CA ARG A 132 -4.77 -7.59 15.97
C ARG A 132 -5.84 -6.84 15.17
#